data_AF-A0A956IMW6-F1
#
_entry.id   AF-A0A956IMW6-F1
#
_cell.length_a   1.000
_cell.length_b   1.000
_cell.length_c   1.000
_cell.angle_alpha   90.00
_cell.angle_beta   90.00
_cell.angle_gamma   90.00
#
_symmetry.space_group_name_H-M   'P 1'
#
loop_
_entity.id
_entity.type
_entity.pdbx_description
1 polymer ?
#
loop_
_entity_poly.entity_id
_entity_poly.type
_entity_poly.pdbx_seq_one_letter_code
_entity_poly.pdbx_strand_id
1 'polypeptide(L)'
;MLKRMIRASLALGVLGLLSACSGSDGGSSQTRGTAQKGEACEEDLDCAEELAQCHPQGVCTGALTSEALETECSEGNADICAGFACLVLNANAQGKTGLCTYKCESNADCGQGVCVELSGAGKVCLSPCQDSSDCSNGFVCVADPGGSGSACLVEPAAG
;
A
#
# COMPACT_ATOMS: atom_id res chain seq x y z
N MET A 1 18.46 49.80 33.36
CA MET A 1 17.82 51.08 33.00
C MET A 1 16.68 50.78 32.02
N LEU A 2 15.45 50.85 32.53
CA LEU A 2 14.20 50.59 31.82
C LEU A 2 13.89 51.78 30.89
N LYS A 3 13.69 51.56 29.58
CA LYS A 3 13.20 52.60 28.67
C LYS A 3 11.89 52.14 28.04
N ARG A 4 10.78 52.56 28.66
CA ARG A 4 9.42 52.60 28.07
C ARG A 4 9.35 53.77 27.09
N MET A 5 8.78 53.57 25.90
CA MET A 5 7.97 54.51 25.11
C MET A 5 7.27 53.67 24.01
N ILE A 6 6.04 53.19 24.20
CA ILE A 6 4.76 53.83 23.83
C ILE A 6 4.84 54.63 22.53
N ARG A 7 4.33 54.03 21.44
CA ARG A 7 3.68 54.75 20.35
C ARG A 7 2.36 54.05 20.03
N ALA A 8 1.28 54.70 20.47
CA ALA A 8 -0.06 54.47 19.97
C ALA A 8 -0.15 55.04 18.55
N SER A 9 -0.77 54.29 17.64
CA SER A 9 -1.30 54.83 16.40
C SER A 9 -2.64 54.15 16.15
N LEU A 10 -3.70 54.90 16.51
CA LEU A 10 -5.05 54.72 16.02
C LEU A 10 -5.06 54.96 14.51
N ALA A 11 -5.62 54.04 13.74
CA ALA A 11 -6.27 54.37 12.48
C ALA A 11 -7.42 53.39 12.22
N LEU A 12 -8.54 53.98 11.84
CA LEU A 12 -9.89 53.46 11.72
C LEU A 12 -10.01 52.29 10.74
N GLY A 13 -10.77 51.27 11.16
CA GLY A 13 -12.04 50.90 10.54
C GLY A 13 -12.07 50.55 9.05
N VAL A 14 -12.09 49.25 8.75
CA VAL A 14 -12.93 48.71 7.68
C VAL A 14 -13.80 47.61 8.29
N LEU A 15 -15.08 47.92 8.45
CA LEU A 15 -16.16 46.95 8.61
C LEU A 15 -16.25 46.16 7.30
N GLY A 16 -16.02 44.85 7.36
CA GLY A 16 -16.11 43.98 6.20
C GLY A 16 -16.35 42.53 6.62
N LEU A 17 -17.64 42.20 6.76
CA LEU A 17 -18.26 40.88 6.66
C LEU A 17 -17.64 39.73 7.48
N LEU A 18 -18.41 39.34 8.50
CA LEU A 18 -18.50 37.97 9.02
C LEU A 18 -18.61 36.98 7.85
N SER A 19 -17.51 36.34 7.46
CA SER A 19 -17.58 34.96 6.97
C SER A 19 -17.42 34.06 8.18
N ALA A 20 -18.55 33.80 8.83
CA ALA A 20 -18.72 32.57 9.57
C ALA A 20 -18.54 31.42 8.58
N CYS A 21 -17.37 30.78 8.57
CA CYS A 21 -17.23 29.45 8.01
C CYS A 21 -17.93 28.49 8.98
N SER A 22 -19.25 28.41 8.87
CA SER A 22 -20.03 27.30 9.38
C SER A 22 -19.51 26.02 8.73
N GLY A 23 -18.97 25.12 9.55
CA GLY A 23 -18.67 23.76 9.11
C GLY A 23 -19.94 22.99 8.76
N SER A 24 -19.84 22.19 7.69
CA SER A 24 -20.40 20.85 7.55
C SER A 24 -19.90 20.24 6.24
N ASP A 25 -18.81 19.48 6.38
CA ASP A 25 -18.53 18.16 5.79
C ASP A 25 -19.01 17.86 4.36
N GLY A 26 -18.03 17.70 3.44
CA GLY A 26 -18.29 17.06 2.14
C GLY A 26 -17.35 17.42 0.99
N GLY A 27 -16.10 17.84 1.24
CA GLY A 27 -15.20 18.26 0.17
C GLY A 27 -13.76 17.83 0.39
N SER A 28 -13.41 16.67 -0.16
CA SER A 28 -12.04 16.21 -0.43
C SER A 28 -11.20 17.37 -0.97
N SER A 29 -10.36 17.94 -0.11
CA SER A 29 -9.56 19.12 -0.42
C SER A 29 -8.09 18.77 -0.28
N GLN A 30 -7.47 18.53 -1.44
CA GLN A 30 -6.06 18.81 -1.76
C GLN A 30 -4.95 17.79 -1.44
N THR A 31 -5.20 16.48 -1.51
CA THR A 31 -4.12 15.47 -1.57
C THR A 31 -3.75 15.01 -2.97
N ARG A 32 -4.42 15.52 -4.02
CA ARG A 32 -4.18 15.11 -5.40
C ARG A 32 -2.69 15.18 -5.79
N GLY A 33 -2.13 14.04 -6.15
CA GLY A 33 -0.75 13.88 -6.57
C GLY A 33 0.28 14.11 -5.47
N THR A 34 -0.09 13.96 -4.20
CA THR A 34 0.84 14.21 -3.06
C THR A 34 1.09 13.00 -2.18
N ALA A 35 0.19 12.00 -2.16
CA ALA A 35 0.35 10.81 -1.35
C ALA A 35 1.43 9.89 -1.95
N GLN A 36 2.50 9.64 -1.21
CA GLN A 36 3.54 8.70 -1.59
C GLN A 36 3.06 7.26 -1.42
N LYS A 37 3.82 6.30 -1.95
CA LYS A 37 3.58 4.87 -1.72
C LYS A 37 3.53 4.56 -0.23
N GLY A 38 2.52 3.81 0.19
CA GLY A 38 2.25 3.47 1.58
C GLY A 38 1.52 4.57 2.37
N GLU A 39 1.28 5.75 1.77
CA GLU A 39 0.44 6.79 2.38
C GLU A 39 -1.03 6.59 2.05
N ALA A 40 -1.90 7.20 2.86
CA ALA A 40 -3.33 7.08 2.70
C ALA A 40 -3.85 7.81 1.44
N CYS A 41 -4.91 7.28 0.85
CA CYS A 41 -5.59 7.85 -0.32
C CYS A 41 -7.09 7.53 -0.29
N GLU A 42 -7.88 8.32 -1.02
CA GLU A 42 -9.30 8.09 -1.26
C GLU A 42 -9.58 7.80 -2.74
N GLU A 43 -8.83 8.43 -3.65
CA GLU A 43 -8.93 8.28 -5.09
C GLU A 43 -7.54 8.05 -5.71
N ASP A 44 -7.46 7.37 -6.86
CA ASP A 44 -6.19 7.14 -7.58
C ASP A 44 -5.39 8.44 -7.80
N LEU A 45 -6.12 9.55 -8.02
CA LEU A 45 -5.53 10.87 -8.24
C LEU A 45 -4.84 11.44 -6.99
N ASP A 46 -5.01 10.88 -5.80
CA ASP A 46 -4.27 11.28 -4.59
C ASP A 46 -2.81 10.85 -4.66
N CYS A 47 -2.52 9.75 -5.36
CA CYS A 47 -1.19 9.17 -5.41
C CYS A 47 -0.24 10.00 -6.28
N ALA A 48 0.95 10.28 -5.75
CA ALA A 48 1.94 11.19 -6.35
C ALA A 48 2.67 10.60 -7.57
N GLU A 49 2.70 9.27 -7.70
CA GLU A 49 3.37 8.62 -8.82
C GLU A 49 2.38 8.29 -9.95
N GLU A 50 2.82 8.46 -11.20
CA GLU A 50 2.00 8.31 -12.42
C GLU A 50 1.40 6.90 -12.60
N LEU A 51 1.94 5.90 -11.90
CA LEU A 51 1.50 4.49 -11.93
C LEU A 51 1.05 3.98 -10.56
N ALA A 52 0.97 4.85 -9.56
CA ALA A 52 0.42 4.47 -8.27
C ALA A 52 -1.11 4.50 -8.30
N GLN A 53 -1.72 3.51 -7.67
CA GLN A 53 -3.18 3.38 -7.58
C GLN A 53 -3.60 3.45 -6.12
N CYS A 54 -4.77 4.01 -5.88
CA CYS A 54 -5.36 3.97 -4.56
C CYS A 54 -6.01 2.61 -4.35
N HIS A 55 -5.32 1.74 -3.62
CA HIS A 55 -5.82 0.41 -3.33
C HIS A 55 -7.14 0.50 -2.54
N PRO A 56 -8.11 -0.43 -2.69
CA PRO A 56 -9.36 -0.45 -1.92
C PRO A 56 -9.23 -0.38 -0.38
N GLN A 57 -8.01 -0.57 0.15
CA GLN A 57 -7.69 -0.39 1.57
C GLN A 57 -7.31 1.05 1.93
N GLY A 58 -7.42 2.00 1.00
CA GLY A 58 -7.15 3.41 1.19
C GLY A 58 -5.67 3.74 1.31
N VAL A 59 -4.80 3.02 0.59
CA VAL A 59 -3.34 3.27 0.55
C VAL A 59 -2.82 3.32 -0.88
N CYS A 60 -1.93 4.27 -1.16
CA CYS A 60 -1.27 4.37 -2.45
C CYS A 60 -0.27 3.23 -2.61
N THR A 61 -0.48 2.39 -3.60
CA THR A 61 0.43 1.29 -3.94
C THR A 61 1.07 1.55 -5.28
N GLY A 62 2.26 0.98 -5.53
CA GLY A 62 2.75 0.82 -6.91
C GLY A 62 1.82 -0.04 -7.77
N ALA A 63 2.21 -0.27 -9.03
CA ALA A 63 1.46 -1.12 -9.94
C ALA A 63 1.31 -2.55 -9.40
N LEU A 64 0.08 -3.05 -9.36
CA LEU A 64 -0.31 -4.40 -8.93
C LEU A 64 0.05 -5.46 -9.99
N THR A 65 1.35 -5.62 -10.22
CA THR A 65 1.91 -6.54 -11.22
C THR A 65 2.41 -7.81 -10.55
N SER A 66 2.44 -8.91 -11.31
CA SER A 66 3.06 -10.17 -10.88
C SER A 66 4.50 -9.99 -10.38
N GLU A 67 5.30 -9.18 -11.07
CA GLU A 67 6.70 -8.92 -10.71
C GLU A 67 6.83 -8.20 -9.36
N ALA A 68 5.94 -7.25 -9.07
CA ALA A 68 5.91 -6.58 -7.78
C ALA A 68 5.50 -7.53 -6.65
N LEU A 69 4.56 -8.44 -6.91
CA LEU A 69 4.13 -9.49 -5.98
C LEU A 69 5.16 -10.61 -5.78
N GLU A 70 6.20 -10.67 -6.61
CA GLU A 70 7.29 -11.63 -6.54
C GLU A 70 8.61 -10.99 -6.07
N THR A 71 8.52 -9.79 -5.49
CA THR A 71 9.67 -9.12 -4.88
C THR A 71 9.95 -9.72 -3.50
N GLU A 72 11.17 -10.24 -3.33
CA GLU A 72 11.62 -10.76 -2.04
C GLU A 72 11.87 -9.62 -1.04
N CYS A 73 11.38 -9.80 0.17
CA CYS A 73 11.54 -8.88 1.28
C CYS A 73 11.90 -9.62 2.56
N SER A 74 12.23 -8.86 3.60
CA SER A 74 12.54 -9.31 4.94
C SER A 74 12.09 -8.25 5.94
N GLU A 75 12.08 -8.59 7.22
CA GLU A 75 11.76 -7.65 8.30
C GLU A 75 12.66 -6.39 8.27
N GLY A 76 13.91 -6.52 7.82
CA GLY A 76 14.88 -5.42 7.76
C GLY A 76 14.80 -4.54 6.52
N ASN A 77 13.99 -4.90 5.51
CA ASN A 77 13.88 -4.15 4.25
C ASN A 77 12.45 -4.14 3.68
N ALA A 78 11.43 -4.20 4.54
CA ALA A 78 10.03 -4.21 4.13
C ALA A 78 9.64 -3.00 3.25
N ASP A 79 10.37 -1.88 3.35
CA ASP A 79 10.15 -0.68 2.54
C ASP A 79 10.34 -0.91 1.02
N ILE A 80 11.03 -1.98 0.61
CA ILE A 80 11.16 -2.36 -0.81
C ILE A 80 9.81 -2.72 -1.44
N CYS A 81 8.83 -3.07 -0.60
CA CYS A 81 7.49 -3.44 -1.03
C CYS A 81 6.65 -2.26 -1.53
N ALA A 82 7.18 -1.04 -1.65
CA ALA A 82 6.60 0.02 -2.48
C ALA A 82 5.09 0.29 -2.25
N GLY A 83 4.65 0.24 -1.00
CA GLY A 83 3.25 0.40 -0.58
C GLY A 83 2.52 -0.91 -0.26
N PHE A 84 3.12 -2.06 -0.54
CA PHE A 84 2.70 -3.38 -0.10
C PHE A 84 3.27 -3.72 1.29
N ALA A 85 2.78 -4.82 1.87
CA ALA A 85 3.31 -5.41 3.09
C ALA A 85 4.33 -6.50 2.78
N CYS A 86 5.35 -6.64 3.62
CA CYS A 86 6.23 -7.80 3.58
C CYS A 86 5.60 -8.98 4.34
N LEU A 87 5.18 -10.02 3.63
CA LEU A 87 4.83 -11.29 4.26
C LEU A 87 6.11 -12.05 4.59
N VAL A 88 6.48 -12.06 5.86
CA VAL A 88 7.62 -12.85 6.35
C VAL A 88 7.28 -14.33 6.21
N LEU A 89 8.17 -15.07 5.55
CA LEU A 89 8.00 -16.49 5.29
C LEU A 89 8.75 -17.30 6.36
N ASN A 90 8.12 -18.39 6.80
CA ASN A 90 8.81 -19.39 7.62
C ASN A 90 9.89 -20.12 6.80
N ALA A 91 10.71 -20.93 7.47
CA ALA A 91 11.71 -21.77 6.81
C ALA A 91 11.09 -22.57 5.64
N ASN A 92 11.67 -22.40 4.46
CA ASN A 92 11.18 -22.93 3.20
C ASN A 92 12.32 -23.51 2.36
N ALA A 93 11.98 -24.36 1.39
CA ALA A 93 12.95 -25.06 0.55
C ALA A 93 13.79 -24.09 -0.31
N GLN A 94 13.24 -22.92 -0.64
CA GLN A 94 13.88 -21.90 -1.47
C GLN A 94 14.76 -20.94 -0.66
N GLY A 95 14.78 -21.04 0.68
CA GLY A 95 15.57 -20.17 1.55
C GLY A 95 15.14 -18.69 1.53
N LYS A 96 13.92 -18.39 1.10
CA LYS A 96 13.39 -17.02 1.03
C LYS A 96 13.02 -16.49 2.40
N THR A 97 13.18 -15.18 2.61
CA THR A 97 12.83 -14.55 3.89
C THR A 97 11.42 -13.97 3.93
N GLY A 98 10.88 -13.59 2.77
CA GLY A 98 9.60 -12.91 2.69
C GLY A 98 9.22 -12.55 1.26
N LEU A 99 7.98 -12.10 1.10
CA LEU A 99 7.42 -11.72 -0.19
C LEU A 99 6.56 -10.46 -0.05
N CYS A 100 6.71 -9.52 -0.97
CA CYS A 100 5.84 -8.35 -1.03
C CYS A 100 4.44 -8.77 -1.47
N THR A 101 3.45 -8.43 -0.65
CA THR A 101 2.04 -8.79 -0.86
C THR A 101 1.14 -7.83 -0.10
N TYR A 102 -0.16 -7.97 -0.25
CA TYR A 102 -1.12 -7.20 0.52
C TYR A 102 -2.37 -8.04 0.76
N LYS A 103 -3.19 -7.63 1.72
CA LYS A 103 -4.40 -8.36 2.09
C LYS A 103 -5.44 -8.25 0.98
N CYS A 104 -6.29 -9.25 0.84
CA CYS A 104 -7.41 -9.21 -0.09
C CYS A 104 -8.63 -9.89 0.50
N GLU A 105 -9.81 -9.52 0.02
CA GLU A 105 -11.05 -10.26 0.29
C GLU A 105 -11.44 -11.12 -0.91
N SER A 106 -11.06 -10.66 -2.12
CA SER A 106 -11.36 -11.30 -3.40
C SER A 106 -10.26 -11.07 -4.45
N ASN A 107 -10.30 -11.83 -5.56
CA ASN A 107 -9.37 -11.65 -6.68
C ASN A 107 -9.43 -10.26 -7.33
N ALA A 108 -10.55 -9.53 -7.20
CA ALA A 108 -10.68 -8.19 -7.74
C ALA A 108 -9.74 -7.18 -7.05
N ASP A 109 -9.35 -7.46 -5.81
CA ASP A 109 -8.40 -6.63 -5.06
C ASP A 109 -6.97 -6.84 -5.57
N CYS A 110 -6.70 -7.97 -6.24
CA CYS A 110 -5.34 -8.39 -6.58
C CYS A 110 -4.78 -7.81 -7.89
N GLY A 111 -5.56 -7.03 -8.64
CA GLY A 111 -5.12 -6.54 -9.95
C GLY A 111 -4.81 -7.69 -10.90
N GLN A 112 -3.53 -7.90 -11.22
CA GLN A 112 -3.06 -9.05 -12.02
C GLN A 112 -2.79 -10.31 -11.17
N GLY A 113 -2.81 -10.17 -9.85
CA GLY A 113 -2.62 -11.25 -8.88
C GLY A 113 -3.88 -12.10 -8.64
N VAL A 114 -3.74 -13.09 -7.75
CA VAL A 114 -4.82 -13.92 -7.22
C VAL A 114 -4.87 -13.83 -5.70
N CYS A 115 -6.07 -13.82 -5.14
CA CYS A 115 -6.29 -13.77 -3.71
C CYS A 115 -6.24 -15.19 -3.14
N VAL A 116 -5.24 -15.47 -2.32
CA VAL A 116 -4.95 -16.81 -1.78
C VAL A 116 -5.03 -16.78 -0.26
N GLU A 117 -5.68 -17.79 0.32
CA GLU A 117 -5.74 -17.94 1.77
C GLU A 117 -4.54 -18.75 2.29
N LEU A 118 -3.66 -18.08 3.04
CA LEU A 118 -2.50 -18.70 3.66
C LEU A 118 -2.76 -18.94 5.15
N SER A 119 -2.45 -20.15 5.62
CA SER A 119 -2.62 -20.51 7.03
C SER A 119 -1.77 -19.59 7.93
N GLY A 120 -2.42 -18.90 8.86
CA GLY A 120 -1.78 -17.98 9.81
C GLY A 120 -1.54 -16.57 9.30
N ALA A 121 -1.58 -16.32 7.99
CA ALA A 121 -1.45 -14.98 7.40
C ALA A 121 -2.77 -14.41 6.88
N GLY A 122 -3.79 -15.27 6.67
CA GLY A 122 -5.07 -14.88 6.09
C GLY A 122 -5.00 -14.80 4.56
N LYS A 123 -5.91 -14.03 3.97
CA LYS A 123 -5.99 -13.84 2.52
C LYS A 123 -5.03 -12.76 2.03
N VAL A 124 -4.20 -13.10 1.05
CA VAL A 124 -3.19 -12.22 0.48
C VAL A 124 -3.10 -12.35 -1.04
N CYS A 125 -2.65 -11.31 -1.72
CA CYS A 125 -2.46 -11.33 -3.16
C CYS A 125 -1.11 -11.92 -3.55
N LEU A 126 -1.12 -12.94 -4.39
CA LEU A 126 0.06 -13.57 -4.94
C LEU A 126 0.00 -13.54 -6.46
N SER A 127 1.15 -13.68 -7.12
CA SER A 127 1.19 -13.79 -8.57
C SER A 127 0.61 -15.14 -9.02
N PRO A 128 -0.31 -15.20 -10.00
CA PRO A 128 -0.82 -16.46 -10.52
C PRO A 128 0.25 -17.20 -11.34
N CYS A 129 0.14 -18.52 -11.40
CA CYS A 129 0.99 -19.35 -12.25
C CYS A 129 0.24 -20.57 -12.78
N GLN A 130 0.74 -21.15 -13.86
CA GLN A 130 0.37 -22.49 -14.33
C GLN A 130 1.48 -23.48 -14.00
N ASP A 131 2.73 -23.07 -14.18
CA ASP A 131 3.92 -23.87 -13.92
C ASP A 131 4.99 -23.03 -13.20
N SER A 132 5.99 -23.70 -12.60
CA SER A 132 7.06 -23.00 -11.87
C SER A 132 7.94 -22.11 -12.74
N SER A 133 7.86 -22.22 -14.07
CA SER A 133 8.55 -21.31 -15.00
C SER A 133 7.90 -19.94 -15.09
N ASP A 134 6.64 -19.80 -14.67
CA ASP A 134 5.93 -18.52 -14.63
C ASP A 134 6.39 -17.67 -13.43
N CYS A 135 6.93 -18.36 -12.41
CA CYS A 135 7.44 -17.74 -11.21
C CYS A 135 8.88 -17.27 -11.40
N SER A 136 9.10 -16.00 -11.10
CA SER A 136 10.37 -15.31 -11.11
C SER A 136 11.03 -15.37 -9.74
N ASN A 137 12.25 -14.84 -9.66
CA ASN A 137 12.99 -14.66 -8.39
C ASN A 137 13.19 -15.92 -7.54
N GLY A 138 13.04 -17.12 -8.13
CA GLY A 138 13.21 -18.39 -7.43
C GLY A 138 12.01 -18.83 -6.58
N PHE A 139 10.83 -18.23 -6.79
CA PHE A 139 9.56 -18.79 -6.31
C PHE A 139 9.14 -19.98 -7.18
N VAL A 140 8.20 -20.77 -6.70
CA VAL A 140 7.66 -21.94 -7.41
C VAL A 140 6.15 -21.89 -7.45
N CYS A 141 5.58 -22.56 -8.45
CA CYS A 141 4.14 -22.58 -8.62
C CYS A 141 3.51 -23.60 -7.67
N VAL A 142 2.80 -23.12 -6.65
CA VAL A 142 2.11 -23.97 -5.68
C VAL A 142 0.60 -23.89 -5.91
N ALA A 143 -0.07 -25.03 -5.82
CA ALA A 143 -1.52 -25.07 -5.84
C ALA A 143 -2.09 -24.48 -4.54
N ASP A 144 -3.08 -23.60 -4.63
CA ASP A 144 -3.80 -23.08 -3.49
C ASP A 144 -4.62 -24.22 -2.84
N PRO A 145 -4.34 -24.61 -1.58
CA PRO A 145 -5.15 -25.61 -0.89
C PRO A 145 -6.60 -25.13 -0.65
N GLY A 146 -6.87 -23.82 -0.79
CA GLY A 146 -8.20 -23.19 -0.70
C GLY A 146 -9.02 -23.20 -2.00
N GLY A 147 -8.44 -23.62 -3.14
CA GLY A 147 -9.19 -23.91 -4.37
C GLY A 147 -9.36 -22.77 -5.37
N SER A 148 -8.60 -21.67 -5.27
CA SER A 148 -8.76 -20.49 -6.14
C SER A 148 -7.88 -20.52 -7.40
N GLY A 149 -6.86 -21.38 -7.46
CA GLY A 149 -5.87 -21.45 -8.54
C GLY A 149 -4.50 -21.93 -8.05
N SER A 150 -3.46 -21.65 -8.82
CA SER A 150 -2.06 -21.82 -8.39
C SER A 150 -1.39 -20.45 -8.35
N ALA A 151 -0.45 -20.27 -7.42
CA ALA A 151 0.25 -19.01 -7.23
C ALA A 151 1.75 -19.22 -6.99
N CYS A 152 2.55 -18.20 -7.32
CA CYS A 152 3.97 -18.18 -7.03
C CYS A 152 4.21 -17.94 -5.55
N LEU A 153 4.74 -18.97 -4.89
CA LEU A 153 5.07 -18.96 -3.46
C LEU A 153 6.27 -19.87 -3.22
N VAL A 154 6.68 -20.00 -1.96
CA VAL A 154 7.66 -20.97 -1.52
C VAL A 154 7.00 -22.29 -1.10
N GLU A 155 7.77 -23.36 -1.19
CA GLU A 155 7.40 -24.65 -0.61
C GLU A 155 7.91 -24.74 0.84
N PRO A 156 7.11 -25.28 1.78
CA PRO A 156 7.58 -25.56 3.13
C PRO A 156 8.88 -26.38 3.11
N ALA A 157 9.82 -26.08 4.02
CA ALA A 157 11.03 -26.88 4.14
C ALA A 157 10.65 -28.33 4.47
N ALA A 158 11.28 -29.30 3.82
CA ALA A 158 11.12 -30.71 4.17
C ALA A 158 11.57 -30.92 5.62
N GLY A 159 10.61 -31.22 6.50
CA GLY A 159 10.83 -31.55 7.91
C GLY A 159 11.29 -32.99 8.11
#